data_AF-A0A4R4Y8N2-F1
#
_entry.id   AF-A0A4R4Y8N2-F1
#
_cell.length_a   1.000
_cell.length_b   1.000
_cell.length_c   1.000
_cell.angle_alpha   90.00
_cell.angle_beta   90.00
_cell.angle_gamma   90.00
#
_symmetry.space_group_name_H-M   'P 1'
#
loop_
_entity.id
_entity.type
_entity.pdbx_description
1 polymer ?
#
loop_
_entity_poly.entity_id
_entity_poly.type
_entity_poly.pdbx_seq_one_letter_code
_entity_poly.pdbx_strand_id
1 'polypeptide(L)'
;MSSRLDEAAARLQRLADQLPYAVVHGVGDELETVAELANELVADTDHADLLPVVHNVRAEIESTGTSGLDSVRKALQDTAHAIRKASNHAGSTSSQPAPPTSPTKAHKLAGAKRPRHNRKDLERQFCALEAKGWAIQKTTSHWTAWCPCGKHRTGFSSTPSGQKDMHRANAALRLDCTGESS
;
A
#
# COMPACT_ATOMS: atom_id res chain seq x y z
N MET A 1 26.78 -4.65 -12.95
CA MET A 1 25.43 -4.80 -12.36
C MET A 1 24.66 -3.48 -12.29
N SER A 2 25.29 -2.34 -11.92
CA SER A 2 24.62 -1.03 -11.87
C SER A 2 23.82 -0.68 -13.14
N SER A 3 24.42 -0.86 -14.33
CA SER A 3 23.77 -0.53 -15.61
C SER A 3 22.40 -1.23 -15.83
N ARG A 4 22.20 -2.46 -15.34
CA ARG A 4 20.90 -3.15 -15.48
C ARG A 4 19.82 -2.59 -14.54
N LEU A 5 20.22 -2.13 -13.36
CA LEU A 5 19.30 -1.51 -12.38
C LEU A 5 18.88 -0.12 -12.87
N ASP A 6 19.82 0.65 -13.43
CA ASP A 6 19.54 1.96 -13.99
C ASP A 6 18.62 1.86 -15.22
N GLU A 7 18.83 0.85 -16.07
CA GLU A 7 17.93 0.53 -17.20
C GLU A 7 16.52 0.16 -16.71
N ALA A 8 16.40 -0.68 -15.67
CA ALA A 8 15.12 -1.05 -15.09
C ALA A 8 14.37 0.16 -14.54
N ALA A 9 15.05 1.05 -13.80
CA ALA A 9 14.46 2.28 -13.29
C ALA A 9 14.01 3.22 -14.42
N ALA A 10 14.80 3.35 -15.49
CA ALA A 10 14.42 4.14 -16.66
C ALA A 10 13.22 3.54 -17.40
N ARG A 11 13.07 2.22 -17.42
CA ARG A 11 11.90 1.56 -18.02
C ARG A 11 10.63 1.78 -17.20
N LEU A 12 10.70 1.71 -15.87
CA LEU A 12 9.56 2.02 -14.99
C LEU A 12 9.11 3.47 -15.14
N GLN A 13 10.05 4.41 -15.22
CA GLN A 13 9.72 5.82 -15.45
C GLN A 13 8.97 6.02 -16.78
N ARG A 14 9.48 5.41 -17.87
CA ARG A 14 8.80 5.47 -19.18
C ARG A 14 7.38 4.89 -19.14
N LEU A 15 7.18 3.79 -18.42
CA LEU A 15 5.83 3.22 -18.24
C LEU A 15 4.90 4.16 -17.48
N ALA A 16 5.41 4.87 -16.46
CA ALA A 16 4.63 5.85 -15.70
C ALA A 16 4.20 7.06 -16.55
N ASP A 17 5.05 7.45 -17.51
CA ASP A 17 4.77 8.54 -18.45
C ASP A 17 3.83 8.11 -19.59
N GLN A 18 3.75 6.81 -19.91
CA GLN A 18 2.91 6.23 -20.96
C GLN A 18 1.53 5.76 -20.49
N LEU A 19 1.15 6.06 -19.24
CA LEU A 19 -0.17 5.66 -18.73
C LEU A 19 -1.31 6.28 -19.56
N PRO A 20 -2.40 5.53 -19.82
CA PRO A 20 -3.41 5.89 -20.81
C PRO A 20 -4.46 6.89 -20.29
N TYR A 21 -4.05 8.05 -19.78
CA TYR A 21 -4.97 9.09 -19.31
C TYR A 21 -5.94 9.55 -20.42
N ALA A 22 -5.46 9.59 -21.66
CA ALA A 22 -6.27 9.94 -22.83
C ALA A 22 -7.49 9.01 -23.01
N VAL A 23 -7.41 7.74 -22.60
CA VAL A 23 -8.53 6.80 -22.70
C VAL A 23 -9.62 7.16 -21.68
N VAL A 24 -9.24 7.52 -20.45
CA VAL A 24 -10.20 7.93 -19.41
C VAL A 24 -10.92 9.20 -19.83
N HIS A 25 -10.18 10.20 -20.33
CA HIS A 25 -10.78 11.43 -20.85
C HIS A 25 -11.65 11.20 -22.07
N GLY A 26 -11.22 10.36 -23.03
CA GLY A 26 -12.02 10.04 -24.21
C GLY A 26 -13.37 9.39 -23.87
N VAL A 27 -13.40 8.48 -22.88
CA VAL A 27 -14.69 7.93 -22.39
C VAL A 27 -15.54 9.03 -21.74
N GLY A 28 -14.93 9.96 -21.02
CA GLY A 28 -15.64 11.11 -20.44
C GLY A 28 -16.27 12.01 -21.51
N ASP A 29 -15.53 12.30 -22.58
CA ASP A 29 -15.98 13.13 -23.71
C ASP A 29 -17.13 12.46 -24.49
N GLU A 30 -17.05 11.15 -24.72
CA GLU A 30 -18.12 10.38 -25.35
C GLU A 30 -19.39 10.36 -24.49
N LEU A 31 -19.26 10.23 -23.16
CA LEU A 31 -20.40 10.31 -22.24
C LEU A 31 -21.03 11.70 -22.21
N GLU A 32 -20.23 12.76 -22.39
CA GLU A 32 -20.76 14.12 -22.53
C GLU A 32 -21.56 14.27 -23.83
N THR A 33 -21.06 13.72 -24.94
CA THR A 33 -21.80 13.71 -26.21
C THR A 33 -23.12 12.94 -26.09
N VAL A 34 -23.12 11.82 -25.34
CA VAL A 34 -24.36 11.08 -25.03
C VAL A 34 -25.32 11.92 -24.17
N ALA A 35 -24.82 12.70 -23.22
CA ALA A 35 -25.65 13.59 -22.41
C ALA A 35 -26.28 14.71 -23.26
N GLU A 36 -25.54 15.29 -24.20
CA GLU A 36 -26.05 16.30 -25.14
C GLU A 36 -27.19 15.73 -26.00
N LEU A 37 -27.00 14.55 -26.59
CA LEU A 37 -28.03 13.85 -27.36
C LEU A 37 -29.25 13.48 -26.51
N ALA A 38 -29.04 13.04 -25.27
CA ALA A 38 -30.13 12.74 -24.35
C ALA A 38 -30.91 14.01 -24.00
N ASN A 39 -30.26 15.17 -23.85
CA ASN A 39 -30.92 16.43 -23.53
C ASN A 39 -31.86 16.89 -24.65
N GLU A 40 -31.49 16.67 -25.92
CA GLU A 40 -32.38 16.91 -27.06
C GLU A 40 -33.63 16.02 -27.01
N LEU A 41 -33.46 14.73 -26.68
CA LEU A 41 -34.56 13.77 -26.57
C LEU A 41 -35.48 14.02 -25.37
N VAL A 42 -34.95 14.50 -24.25
CA VAL A 42 -35.72 14.81 -23.05
C VAL A 42 -36.80 15.87 -23.32
N ALA A 43 -36.55 16.79 -24.27
CA ALA A 43 -37.55 17.75 -24.70
C ALA A 43 -38.82 17.08 -25.28
N ASP A 44 -38.67 15.85 -25.82
CA ASP A 44 -39.73 15.10 -26.49
C ASP A 44 -40.27 13.92 -25.67
N THR A 45 -39.49 13.34 -24.75
CA THR A 45 -39.81 12.03 -24.14
C THR A 45 -40.04 12.01 -22.62
N ASP A 46 -40.06 13.15 -21.92
CA ASP A 46 -40.29 13.27 -20.46
C ASP A 46 -39.34 12.41 -19.59
N HIS A 47 -38.15 12.07 -20.11
CA HIS A 47 -37.13 11.23 -19.46
C HIS A 47 -35.99 12.05 -18.85
N ALA A 48 -36.32 13.16 -18.19
CA ALA A 48 -35.32 14.09 -17.62
C ALA A 48 -34.43 13.46 -16.53
N ASP A 49 -34.85 12.31 -15.98
CA ASP A 49 -34.12 11.54 -14.98
C ASP A 49 -32.86 10.84 -15.51
N LEU A 50 -32.73 10.68 -16.83
CA LEU A 50 -31.56 10.04 -17.44
C LEU A 50 -30.31 10.92 -17.43
N LEU A 51 -30.45 12.25 -17.57
CA LEU A 51 -29.32 13.18 -17.62
C LEU A 51 -28.45 13.15 -16.34
N PRO A 52 -29.02 13.23 -15.13
CA PRO A 52 -28.25 13.07 -13.91
C PRO A 52 -27.49 11.74 -13.83
N VAL A 53 -28.06 10.65 -14.36
CA VAL A 53 -27.41 9.33 -14.35
C VAL A 53 -26.17 9.35 -15.25
N VAL A 54 -26.27 9.87 -16.47
CA VAL A 54 -25.14 9.95 -17.41
C VAL A 54 -24.01 10.83 -16.84
N HIS A 55 -24.34 12.01 -16.31
CA HIS A 55 -23.34 12.89 -15.70
C HIS A 55 -22.68 12.27 -14.47
N ASN A 56 -23.42 11.55 -13.63
CA ASN A 56 -22.86 10.86 -12.47
C ASN A 56 -21.89 9.75 -12.89
N VAL A 57 -22.27 8.95 -13.89
CA VAL A 57 -21.40 7.89 -14.44
C VAL A 57 -20.13 8.48 -15.03
N ARG A 58 -20.25 9.59 -15.79
CA ARG A 58 -19.10 10.34 -16.31
C ARG A 58 -18.16 10.78 -15.19
N ALA A 59 -18.70 11.47 -14.19
CA ALA A 59 -17.93 11.96 -13.05
C ALA A 59 -17.24 10.82 -12.27
N GLU A 60 -17.92 9.69 -12.09
CA GLU A 60 -17.36 8.52 -11.42
C GLU A 60 -16.23 7.88 -12.22
N ILE A 61 -16.37 7.74 -13.55
CA ILE A 61 -15.33 7.19 -14.43
C ILE A 61 -14.11 8.10 -14.47
N GLU A 62 -14.30 9.42 -14.65
CA GLU A 62 -13.21 10.38 -14.67
C GLU A 62 -12.46 10.39 -13.33
N SER A 63 -13.19 10.50 -12.21
CA SER A 63 -12.61 10.53 -10.87
C SER A 63 -11.89 9.23 -10.51
N THR A 64 -12.55 8.07 -10.67
CA THR A 64 -11.98 6.76 -10.33
C THR A 64 -10.83 6.40 -11.26
N GLY A 65 -10.99 6.67 -12.56
CA GLY A 65 -9.99 6.38 -13.58
C GLY A 65 -8.71 7.20 -13.40
N THR A 66 -8.84 8.52 -13.23
CA THR A 66 -7.67 9.41 -13.02
C THR A 66 -6.98 9.10 -11.69
N SER A 67 -7.73 8.93 -10.60
CA SER A 67 -7.16 8.60 -9.28
C SER A 67 -6.45 7.23 -9.29
N GLY A 68 -7.01 6.24 -10.00
CA GLY A 68 -6.40 4.93 -10.18
C GLY A 68 -5.08 5.01 -10.95
N LEU A 69 -5.07 5.73 -12.08
CA LEU A 69 -3.86 5.94 -12.87
C LEU A 69 -2.78 6.72 -12.10
N ASP A 70 -3.15 7.74 -11.33
CA ASP A 70 -2.21 8.50 -10.49
C ASP A 70 -1.58 7.63 -9.40
N SER A 71 -2.37 6.74 -8.80
CA SER A 71 -1.86 5.78 -7.82
C SER A 71 -0.83 4.83 -8.43
N VAL A 72 -1.10 4.34 -9.65
CA VAL A 72 -0.16 3.49 -10.40
C VAL A 72 1.09 4.26 -10.80
N ARG A 73 0.94 5.49 -11.33
CA ARG A 73 2.05 6.37 -11.69
C ARG A 73 3.00 6.57 -10.52
N LYS A 74 2.44 6.92 -9.36
CA LYS A 74 3.20 7.14 -8.14
C LYS A 74 3.96 5.88 -7.71
N ALA A 75 3.30 4.72 -7.69
CA ALA A 75 3.96 3.46 -7.34
C ALA A 75 5.12 3.10 -8.28
N LEU A 76 4.97 3.33 -9.59
CA LEU A 76 6.04 3.12 -10.58
C LEU A 76 7.22 4.06 -10.34
N GLN A 77 6.95 5.34 -10.08
CA GLN A 77 7.98 6.36 -9.81
C GLN A 77 8.72 6.07 -8.49
N ASP A 78 7.99 5.74 -7.42
CA ASP A 78 8.56 5.39 -6.12
C ASP A 78 9.48 4.16 -6.24
N THR A 79 9.04 3.15 -7.02
CA THR A 79 9.85 1.95 -7.30
C THR A 79 11.11 2.30 -8.11
N ALA A 80 10.99 3.13 -9.14
CA ALA A 80 12.14 3.57 -9.94
C ALA A 80 13.16 4.35 -9.08
N HIS A 81 12.68 5.21 -8.18
CA HIS A 81 13.51 5.95 -7.24
C HIS A 81 14.22 5.01 -6.25
N ALA A 82 13.50 4.03 -5.69
CA ALA A 82 14.07 3.05 -4.77
C ALA A 82 15.19 2.23 -5.42
N ILE A 83 15.02 1.81 -6.69
CA ILE A 83 16.05 1.09 -7.45
C ILE A 83 17.30 1.95 -7.64
N ARG A 84 17.15 3.22 -8.03
CA ARG A 84 18.29 4.15 -8.19
C ARG A 84 19.00 4.43 -6.87
N LYS A 85 18.24 4.57 -5.77
CA LYS A 85 18.82 4.71 -4.44
C LYS A 85 19.69 3.48 -4.12
N ALA A 86 19.16 2.28 -4.34
CA ALA A 86 19.90 1.04 -4.11
C ALA A 86 21.13 0.89 -5.01
N SER A 87 21.07 1.27 -6.29
CA SER A 87 22.24 1.21 -7.20
C SER A 87 23.37 2.13 -6.75
N ASN A 88 23.04 3.35 -6.30
CA ASN A 88 24.02 4.29 -5.76
C ASN A 88 24.67 3.80 -4.45
N HIS A 89 23.90 3.14 -3.58
CA HIS A 89 24.45 2.62 -2.30
C HIS A 89 25.30 1.37 -2.50
N ALA A 90 25.01 0.55 -3.52
CA ALA A 90 25.81 -0.62 -3.88
C ALA A 90 27.22 -0.24 -4.40
N GLY A 91 27.41 0.99 -4.91
CA GLY A 91 28.73 1.51 -5.30
C GLY A 91 29.61 1.96 -4.12
N SER A 92 29.01 2.24 -2.95
CA SER A 92 29.71 2.83 -1.80
C SER A 92 29.89 1.89 -0.60
N THR A 93 29.54 0.61 -0.71
CA THR A 93 29.62 -0.35 0.41
C THR A 93 30.67 -1.45 0.17
N SER A 94 31.94 -1.06 0.21
CA SER A 94 33.01 -1.89 0.78
C SER A 94 33.29 -1.42 2.21
N SER A 95 32.27 -1.51 3.06
CA SER A 95 32.37 -1.32 4.51
C SER A 95 31.38 -2.29 5.13
N GLN A 96 31.87 -3.49 5.41
CA GLN A 96 31.14 -4.53 6.12
C GLN A 96 30.64 -3.95 7.46
N PRO A 97 29.32 -3.94 7.75
CA PRO A 97 28.83 -3.40 9.00
C PRO A 97 29.31 -4.28 10.15
N ALA A 98 29.86 -3.65 11.20
CA ALA A 98 30.15 -4.35 12.44
C ALA A 98 28.85 -5.01 12.95
N PRO A 99 28.92 -6.25 13.46
CA PRO A 99 27.75 -6.95 13.97
C PRO A 99 27.06 -6.13 15.07
N PRO A 100 25.72 -6.03 15.08
CA PRO A 100 25.00 -5.31 16.13
C PRO A 100 25.27 -5.96 17.49
N THR A 101 25.72 -5.15 18.45
CA THR A 101 26.24 -5.56 19.76
C THR A 101 25.21 -6.16 20.72
N SER A 102 23.96 -6.43 20.31
CA SER A 102 23.00 -7.24 21.06
C SER A 102 21.79 -7.62 20.20
N PRO A 103 21.31 -8.88 20.23
CA PRO A 103 20.11 -9.27 19.49
C PRO A 103 18.88 -8.53 20.04
N THR A 104 18.15 -7.86 19.15
CA THR A 104 16.90 -7.17 19.49
C THR A 104 15.89 -8.17 20.06
N LYS A 105 14.94 -7.69 20.87
CA LYS A 105 13.89 -8.54 21.44
C LYS A 105 13.07 -9.25 20.37
N ALA A 106 12.89 -8.62 19.21
CA ALA A 106 12.26 -9.24 18.04
C ALA A 106 13.06 -10.46 17.57
N HIS A 107 14.39 -10.35 17.42
CA HIS A 107 15.25 -11.48 17.07
C HIS A 107 15.24 -12.61 18.09
N LYS A 108 15.18 -12.30 19.39
CA LYS A 108 15.10 -13.32 20.46
C LYS A 108 13.79 -14.10 20.42
N LEU A 109 12.72 -13.47 19.95
CA LEU A 109 11.38 -14.07 19.88
C LEU A 109 11.10 -14.70 18.50
N ALA A 110 11.81 -14.27 17.46
CA ALA A 110 11.74 -14.85 16.13
C ALA A 110 12.22 -16.31 16.16
N GLY A 111 11.27 -17.24 16.10
CA GLY A 111 11.52 -18.69 16.19
C GLY A 111 10.81 -19.38 17.36
N ALA A 112 10.30 -18.63 18.33
CA ALA A 112 9.44 -19.21 19.37
C ALA A 112 8.03 -19.49 18.81
N LYS A 113 7.53 -20.71 18.97
CA LYS A 113 6.17 -21.07 18.53
C LYS A 113 5.14 -20.33 19.39
N ARG A 114 4.48 -19.32 18.82
CA ARG A 114 3.44 -18.58 19.53
C ARG A 114 2.14 -19.39 19.67
N PRO A 115 1.37 -19.19 20.74
CA PRO A 115 -0.02 -19.65 20.80
C PRO A 115 -0.86 -19.01 19.68
N ARG A 116 -1.97 -19.63 19.31
CA ARG A 116 -2.95 -19.04 18.38
C ARG A 116 -3.89 -18.09 19.10
N HIS A 117 -4.28 -16.99 18.44
CA HIS A 117 -5.35 -16.13 18.93
C HIS A 117 -6.71 -16.79 18.70
N ASN A 118 -7.67 -16.58 19.59
CA ASN A 118 -9.04 -17.09 19.43
C ASN A 118 -9.82 -16.44 18.26
N ARG A 119 -9.34 -15.32 17.72
CA ARG A 119 -10.00 -14.57 16.65
C ARG A 119 -9.22 -14.76 15.36
N LYS A 120 -9.85 -15.41 14.38
CA LYS A 120 -9.23 -15.72 13.08
C LYS A 120 -8.78 -14.47 12.32
N ASP A 121 -9.47 -13.33 12.49
CA ASP A 121 -9.11 -12.10 11.80
C ASP A 121 -7.81 -11.49 12.34
N LEU A 122 -7.66 -11.44 13.67
CA LEU A 122 -6.42 -10.98 14.29
C LEU A 122 -5.27 -11.95 14.03
N GLU A 123 -5.56 -13.25 14.02
CA GLU A 123 -4.58 -14.27 13.66
C GLU A 123 -4.03 -14.04 12.24
N ARG A 124 -4.90 -13.69 11.27
CA ARG A 124 -4.45 -13.32 9.90
C ARG A 124 -3.52 -12.11 9.92
N GLN A 125 -3.83 -11.09 10.71
CA GLN A 125 -2.96 -9.91 10.83
C GLN A 125 -1.63 -10.23 11.52
N PHE A 126 -1.65 -11.12 12.51
CA PHE A 126 -0.44 -11.58 13.18
C PHE A 126 0.47 -12.33 12.22
N CYS A 127 -0.08 -13.23 11.39
CA CYS A 127 0.69 -13.87 10.34
C CYS A 127 1.29 -12.85 9.34
N ALA A 128 0.54 -11.81 8.98
CA ALA A 128 1.04 -10.75 8.10
C ALA A 128 2.17 -9.92 8.74
N LEU A 129 2.06 -9.62 10.05
CA LEU A 129 3.11 -8.95 10.81
C LEU A 129 4.36 -9.82 10.93
N GLU A 130 4.20 -11.12 11.23
CA GLU A 130 5.30 -12.09 11.29
C GLU A 130 6.00 -12.24 9.94
N ALA A 131 5.26 -12.23 8.83
CA ALA A 131 5.84 -12.22 7.48
C ALA A 131 6.67 -10.96 7.19
N LYS A 132 6.38 -9.83 7.86
CA LYS A 132 7.20 -8.60 7.86
C LYS A 132 8.34 -8.62 8.89
N GLY A 133 8.59 -9.74 9.57
CA GLY A 133 9.67 -9.87 10.56
C GLY A 133 9.33 -9.32 11.95
N TRP A 134 8.06 -9.02 12.24
CA TRP A 134 7.64 -8.67 13.59
C TRP A 134 7.58 -9.92 14.47
N ALA A 135 7.92 -9.78 15.74
CA ALA A 135 7.79 -10.86 16.71
C ALA A 135 6.61 -10.63 17.64
N ILE A 136 5.78 -11.65 17.85
CA ILE A 136 4.56 -11.55 18.63
C ILE A 136 4.70 -12.36 19.92
N GLN A 137 4.51 -11.69 21.05
CA GLN A 137 4.57 -12.29 22.38
C GLN A 137 3.20 -12.20 23.06
N LYS A 138 2.71 -13.32 23.58
CA LYS A 138 1.55 -13.37 24.47
C LYS A 138 2.02 -13.18 25.92
N THR A 139 1.49 -12.18 26.60
CA THR A 139 1.54 -12.07 28.07
C THR A 139 0.21 -12.55 28.65
N THR A 140 0.09 -12.58 29.99
CA THR A 140 -1.10 -13.10 30.69
C THR A 140 -2.40 -12.43 30.23
N SER A 141 -2.38 -11.12 29.96
CA SER A 141 -3.57 -10.33 29.60
C SER A 141 -3.55 -9.71 28.21
N HIS A 142 -2.39 -9.64 27.53
CA HIS A 142 -2.25 -8.92 26.26
C HIS A 142 -1.36 -9.65 25.25
N TRP A 143 -1.52 -9.32 23.98
CA TRP A 143 -0.56 -9.65 22.94
C TRP A 143 0.28 -8.42 22.64
N THR A 144 1.58 -8.60 22.43
CA THR A 144 2.49 -7.50 22.05
C THR A 144 3.27 -7.91 20.80
N ALA A 145 3.15 -7.12 19.73
CA ALA A 145 4.01 -7.21 18.57
C ALA A 145 5.21 -6.27 18.72
N TRP A 146 6.39 -6.79 18.43
CA TRP A 146 7.68 -6.10 18.48
C TRP A 146 8.21 -5.96 17.06
N CYS A 147 8.51 -4.72 16.67
CA CYS A 147 9.08 -4.43 15.37
C CYS A 147 10.53 -4.92 15.28
N PRO A 148 11.00 -5.40 14.12
CA PRO A 148 12.39 -5.84 13.93
C PRO A 148 13.43 -4.77 14.30
N CYS A 149 13.10 -3.49 14.14
CA CYS A 149 13.96 -2.38 14.53
C CYS A 149 14.18 -2.24 16.04
N GLY A 150 13.39 -2.92 16.87
CA GLY A 150 13.44 -2.86 18.33
C GLY A 150 12.85 -1.59 18.96
N LYS A 151 12.51 -0.56 18.18
CA LYS A 151 11.98 0.72 18.68
C LYS A 151 10.45 0.73 18.80
N HIS A 152 9.73 0.10 17.86
CA HIS A 152 8.27 0.11 17.85
C HIS A 152 7.68 -1.13 18.53
N ARG A 153 6.57 -0.92 19.25
CA ARG A 153 5.75 -1.98 19.85
C ARG A 153 4.26 -1.67 19.72
N THR A 154 3.46 -2.71 19.53
CA THR A 154 2.00 -2.57 19.45
C THR A 154 1.33 -3.60 20.35
N GLY A 155 0.47 -3.14 21.25
CA GLY A 155 -0.28 -3.98 22.19
C GLY A 155 -1.71 -4.23 21.72
N PHE A 156 -2.16 -5.47 21.85
CA PHE A 156 -3.51 -5.95 21.55
C PHE A 156 -4.14 -6.57 22.79
N SER A 157 -5.43 -6.32 22.98
CA SER A 157 -6.18 -6.94 24.08
C SER A 157 -6.41 -8.44 23.84
N SER A 158 -6.36 -9.25 24.90
CA SER A 158 -6.84 -10.65 24.81
C SER A 158 -8.37 -10.73 24.81
N THR A 159 -9.03 -9.73 25.40
CA THR A 159 -10.48 -9.61 25.51
C THR A 159 -11.04 -8.87 24.29
N PRO A 160 -12.18 -9.29 23.71
CA PRO A 160 -12.65 -8.80 22.42
C PRO A 160 -13.04 -7.31 22.45
N SER A 161 -12.12 -6.44 22.04
CA SER A 161 -12.41 -5.05 21.63
C SER A 161 -12.20 -4.92 20.13
N GLY A 162 -13.13 -5.49 19.36
CA GLY A 162 -12.80 -6.10 18.08
C GLY A 162 -12.26 -5.18 16.98
N GLN A 163 -12.67 -3.91 16.96
CA GLN A 163 -12.26 -2.93 15.93
C GLN A 163 -10.96 -2.19 16.27
N LYS A 164 -10.72 -1.85 17.54
CA LYS A 164 -9.52 -1.09 17.94
C LYS A 164 -8.24 -1.88 17.72
N ASP A 165 -8.25 -3.17 18.07
CA ASP A 165 -7.09 -4.05 17.85
C ASP A 165 -6.81 -4.25 16.36
N MET A 166 -7.85 -4.32 15.53
CA MET A 166 -7.70 -4.42 14.08
C MET A 166 -7.07 -3.15 13.48
N HIS A 167 -7.53 -1.96 13.91
CA HIS A 167 -6.92 -0.70 13.48
C HIS A 167 -5.45 -0.63 13.88
N ARG A 168 -5.11 -1.06 15.10
CA ARG A 168 -3.71 -1.11 15.56
C ARG A 168 -2.86 -2.06 14.72
N ALA A 169 -3.40 -3.23 14.35
CA ALA A 169 -2.70 -4.19 13.51
C ALA A 169 -2.45 -3.63 12.10
N ASN A 170 -3.47 -3.01 11.49
CA ASN A 170 -3.35 -2.36 10.19
C ASN A 170 -2.36 -1.19 10.22
N ALA A 171 -2.36 -0.39 11.29
CA ALA A 171 -1.39 0.68 11.48
C ALA A 171 0.04 0.13 11.59
N ALA A 172 0.24 -0.96 12.33
CA ALA A 172 1.54 -1.63 12.44
C ALA A 172 2.02 -2.21 11.10
N LEU A 173 1.11 -2.74 10.27
CA LEU A 173 1.43 -3.23 8.93
C LEU A 173 1.83 -2.11 7.96
N ARG A 174 1.35 -0.89 8.15
CA ARG A 174 1.73 0.28 7.34
C ARG A 174 3.06 0.90 7.77
N LEU A 175 3.58 0.55 8.95
CA LEU A 175 4.89 0.99 9.39
C LEU A 175 5.98 0.22 8.64
N ASP A 176 6.51 0.81 7.57
CA ASP A 176 7.68 0.30 6.86
C ASP A 176 8.95 0.70 7.62
N CYS A 177 9.23 -0.02 8.70
CA CYS A 177 10.45 0.16 9.48
C CYS A 177 11.48 -0.87 9.04
N THR A 178 12.42 -0.47 8.17
CA THR A 178 13.42 -1.34 7.54
C THR A 178 14.59 -1.73 8.44
N GLY A 179 14.56 -1.42 9.74
CA GLY A 179 15.62 -1.80 10.67
C GLY A 179 16.96 -1.07 10.45
N GLU A 180 17.03 -0.13 9.50
CA GLU A 180 18.19 0.74 9.31
C GLU A 180 18.25 1.71 10.49
N SER A 181 19.14 1.38 11.43
CA SER A 181 19.44 2.22 12.58
C SER A 181 20.23 3.43 12.09
N SER A 182 19.56 4.58 11.96
CA SER A 182 20.25 5.88 11.99
C SER A 182 21.00 6.07 13.29
#